data_AF-A0A640KW53-F1
#
_entry.id   AF-A0A640KW53-F1
#
_cell.length_a   1.000
_cell.length_b   1.000
_cell.length_c   1.000
_cell.angle_alpha   90.00
_cell.angle_beta   90.00
_cell.angle_gamma   90.00
#
_symmetry.space_group_name_H-M   'P 1'
#
loop_
_entity.id
_entity.type
_entity.pdbx_description
1 polymer ?
#
loop_
_entity_poly.entity_id
_entity_poly.type
_entity_poly.pdbx_seq_one_letter_code
_entity_poly.pdbx_strand_id
1 'polypeptide(L)'
;MSALPGEHGGILLISCTARRVTYLTSSLFLLSCLEKHSTREVLCASVRACVCVCVCLSATLHPASPCRQGIAAAFFCVFVSIGSEYTFAALLLILTLLDCTCPLFTMRRSAVRLLGVERPLTPSSLLQTVRSDPGMTTTYYANRYFGQENVMHLNHLLWGVLKRNGKVDIDRADGKDAAPRWYPLFSNPKRHEVRHHNPDEEDLSFLRNTPPTAPMAPDMPADTPASVSRADSCELESAIVELVQAVPGKDIHYYIMELPFQYRRSAPKAFKRLRETGLLMREATSLGTYVWR
;
A
#
# COMPACT_ATOMS: atom_id res chain seq x y z
N MET A 1 15.77 6.11 -53.41
CA MET A 1 14.71 7.10 -53.66
C MET A 1 13.56 6.38 -54.35
N SER A 2 12.56 5.94 -53.57
CA SER A 2 11.32 5.38 -54.09
C SER A 2 10.24 5.62 -53.05
N ALA A 3 9.33 6.54 -53.38
CA ALA A 3 8.17 6.89 -52.59
C ALA A 3 7.02 5.94 -52.93
N LEU A 4 6.23 5.57 -51.92
CA LEU A 4 4.84 5.17 -52.10
C LEU A 4 3.96 5.84 -51.04
N PRO A 5 2.71 6.22 -51.41
CA PRO A 5 1.82 7.04 -50.61
C PRO A 5 0.80 6.18 -49.83
N GLY A 6 0.16 6.79 -48.84
CA GLY A 6 -0.96 6.15 -48.13
C GLY A 6 -1.59 7.09 -47.12
N GLU A 7 -2.64 7.79 -47.56
CA GLU A 7 -3.58 8.57 -46.77
C GLU A 7 -4.21 7.70 -45.66
N HIS A 8 -4.60 8.31 -44.53
CA HIS A 8 -5.94 8.17 -43.94
C HIS A 8 -6.16 9.17 -42.79
N GLY A 9 -7.41 9.65 -42.73
CA GLY A 9 -7.85 10.83 -42.01
C GLY A 9 -7.75 10.76 -40.48
N GLY A 10 -7.34 11.89 -39.90
CA GLY A 10 -7.43 12.17 -38.47
C GLY A 10 -8.74 12.91 -38.15
N ILE A 11 -9.62 12.21 -37.46
CA ILE A 11 -10.91 12.70 -36.95
C ILE A 11 -10.69 13.78 -35.88
N LEU A 12 -11.42 14.88 -36.02
CA LEU A 12 -11.51 15.99 -35.08
C LEU A 12 -12.23 15.52 -33.80
N LEU A 13 -11.49 15.36 -32.70
CA LEU A 13 -12.08 15.14 -31.37
C LEU A 13 -12.26 16.48 -30.66
N ILE A 14 -13.52 16.93 -30.63
CA ILE A 14 -13.97 18.05 -29.81
C ILE A 14 -13.97 17.57 -28.35
N SER A 15 -13.01 18.05 -27.57
CA SER A 15 -12.96 17.85 -26.12
C SER A 15 -13.94 18.81 -25.45
N CYS A 16 -15.05 18.27 -24.96
CA CYS A 16 -15.99 18.95 -24.08
C CYS A 16 -16.03 18.15 -22.77
N THR A 17 -15.54 18.73 -21.66
CA THR A 17 -16.16 18.71 -20.32
C THR A 17 -15.16 19.17 -19.25
N ALA A 18 -15.10 20.48 -19.06
CA ALA A 18 -14.84 21.07 -17.75
C ALA A 18 -16.13 21.00 -16.92
N ARG A 19 -16.12 20.31 -15.78
CA ARG A 19 -17.05 20.49 -14.64
C ARG A 19 -16.77 19.45 -13.55
N ARG A 20 -15.87 19.78 -12.62
CA ARG A 20 -15.76 19.08 -11.32
C ARG A 20 -14.93 19.88 -10.32
N VAL A 21 -15.28 21.14 -10.09
CA VAL A 21 -14.76 21.92 -8.94
C VAL A 21 -15.85 22.87 -8.45
N THR A 22 -16.86 22.38 -7.73
CA THR A 22 -17.84 23.25 -7.02
C THR A 22 -18.60 22.57 -5.87
N TYR A 23 -18.15 21.44 -5.33
CA TYR A 23 -18.86 20.74 -4.24
C TYR A 23 -18.12 20.68 -2.90
N LEU A 24 -16.96 21.33 -2.77
CA LEU A 24 -16.15 21.28 -1.54
C LEU A 24 -16.22 22.54 -0.67
N THR A 25 -16.90 23.60 -1.09
CA THR A 25 -17.02 24.83 -0.30
C THR A 25 -18.31 24.93 0.52
N SER A 26 -19.36 24.18 0.19
CA SER A 26 -20.64 24.24 0.91
C SER A 26 -20.62 23.47 2.24
N SER A 27 -19.80 22.42 2.34
CA SER A 27 -19.75 21.56 3.54
C SER A 27 -18.96 22.16 4.69
N LEU A 28 -18.01 23.07 4.41
CA LEU A 28 -17.19 23.72 5.43
C LEU A 28 -17.86 24.94 6.07
N PHE A 29 -18.88 25.53 5.41
CA PHE A 29 -19.60 26.67 5.98
C PHE A 29 -20.62 26.25 7.05
N LEU A 30 -21.17 25.03 6.97
CA LEU A 30 -22.14 24.51 7.95
C LEU A 30 -21.50 24.02 9.26
N LEU A 31 -20.23 23.60 9.22
CA LEU A 31 -19.51 23.17 10.42
C LEU A 31 -18.99 24.34 11.27
N SER A 32 -18.73 25.51 10.66
CA SER A 32 -18.27 26.70 11.40
C SER A 32 -19.37 27.43 12.19
N CYS A 33 -20.65 27.16 11.90
CA CYS A 33 -21.78 27.77 12.61
C CYS A 33 -22.23 27.00 13.85
N LEU A 34 -21.72 25.78 14.08
CA LEU A 34 -22.19 24.90 15.16
C LEU A 34 -21.37 25.01 16.46
N GLU A 35 -20.23 25.69 16.44
CA GLU A 35 -19.31 25.71 17.60
C GLU A 35 -19.44 26.96 18.49
N LYS A 36 -20.33 27.90 18.17
CA LYS A 36 -20.63 29.05 19.04
C LYS A 36 -22.12 29.33 18.99
N HIS A 37 -22.87 28.84 19.98
CA HIS A 37 -23.89 29.61 20.72
C HIS A 37 -24.71 28.66 21.61
N SER A 38 -24.43 28.75 22.91
CA SER A 38 -25.36 28.37 23.97
C SER A 38 -26.46 29.43 24.02
N THR A 39 -27.70 29.05 23.71
CA THR A 39 -28.95 29.32 24.47
C THR A 39 -30.17 29.02 23.59
N ARG A 40 -31.17 28.39 24.22
CA ARG A 40 -32.48 28.00 23.67
C ARG A 40 -33.19 29.19 23.02
N GLU A 41 -33.16 29.29 21.69
CA GLU A 41 -34.18 29.99 20.88
C GLU A 41 -34.06 29.74 19.35
N VAL A 42 -33.02 29.05 18.88
CA VAL A 42 -32.79 28.81 17.43
C VAL A 42 -33.57 27.60 16.85
N LEU A 43 -34.30 26.86 17.67
CA LEU A 43 -35.00 25.63 17.26
C LEU A 43 -36.17 25.88 16.27
N CYS A 44 -36.78 27.07 16.24
CA CYS A 44 -37.86 27.35 15.29
C CYS A 44 -37.38 27.71 13.87
N ALA A 45 -36.15 28.23 13.71
CA ALA A 45 -35.62 28.62 12.41
C ALA A 45 -34.96 27.45 11.67
N SER A 46 -34.33 26.52 12.41
CA SER A 46 -33.65 25.34 11.84
C SER A 46 -34.63 24.34 11.20
N VAL A 47 -35.81 24.15 11.78
CA VAL A 47 -36.81 23.19 11.24
C VAL A 47 -37.42 23.70 9.92
N ARG A 48 -37.59 25.01 9.74
CA ARG A 48 -38.04 25.56 8.44
C ARG A 48 -36.99 25.45 7.34
N ALA A 49 -35.70 25.56 7.69
CA ALA A 49 -34.62 25.36 6.72
C ALA A 49 -34.49 23.89 6.30
N CYS A 50 -34.76 22.94 7.20
CA CYS A 50 -34.65 21.51 6.90
C CYS A 50 -35.77 21.00 5.97
N VAL A 51 -36.97 21.59 6.03
CA VAL A 51 -38.10 21.24 5.14
C VAL A 51 -37.88 21.74 3.71
N CYS A 52 -37.15 22.83 3.52
CA CYS A 52 -36.95 23.42 2.18
C CYS A 52 -35.90 22.64 1.34
N VAL A 53 -34.95 21.95 1.97
CA VAL A 53 -33.90 21.19 1.26
C VAL A 53 -34.45 19.89 0.65
N CYS A 54 -35.54 19.34 1.18
CA CYS A 54 -36.13 18.10 0.65
C CYS A 54 -36.99 18.28 -0.62
N VAL A 55 -37.42 19.50 -0.96
CA VAL A 55 -38.31 19.71 -2.12
C VAL A 55 -37.54 19.91 -3.43
N CYS A 56 -36.26 20.30 -3.39
CA CYS A 56 -35.50 20.57 -4.62
C CYS A 56 -34.74 19.35 -5.18
N LEU A 57 -34.65 18.23 -4.44
CA LEU A 57 -33.90 17.06 -4.92
C LEU A 57 -34.73 16.10 -5.80
N SER A 58 -36.03 16.33 -5.98
CA SER A 58 -36.91 15.47 -6.78
C SER A 58 -37.02 15.88 -8.25
N ALA A 59 -36.42 16.99 -8.68
CA ALA A 59 -36.64 17.55 -10.02
C ALA A 59 -35.63 17.12 -11.11
N THR A 60 -34.61 16.32 -10.79
CA THR A 60 -33.53 15.98 -11.77
C THR A 60 -33.20 14.49 -11.88
N LEU A 61 -34.20 13.62 -11.72
CA LEU A 61 -34.07 12.19 -12.05
C LEU A 61 -34.93 11.85 -13.27
N HIS A 62 -34.24 11.67 -14.40
CA HIS A 62 -34.79 11.14 -15.65
C HIS A 62 -35.49 9.78 -15.42
N PRO A 63 -36.61 9.51 -16.10
CA PRO A 63 -37.42 8.32 -15.88
C PRO A 63 -36.82 7.13 -16.64
N ALA A 64 -36.22 6.17 -15.92
CA ALA A 64 -35.90 4.86 -16.47
C ALA A 64 -35.98 3.79 -15.37
N SER A 65 -37.19 3.49 -14.89
CA SER A 65 -37.63 2.13 -14.52
C SER A 65 -38.96 2.19 -13.73
N PRO A 66 -39.97 1.35 -14.06
CA PRO A 66 -41.27 1.40 -13.41
C PRO A 66 -41.37 0.62 -12.07
N CYS A 67 -40.26 0.21 -11.47
CA CYS A 67 -40.28 -0.73 -10.32
C CYS A 67 -39.91 -0.13 -8.95
N ARG A 68 -39.73 1.19 -8.82
CA ARG A 68 -39.32 1.82 -7.54
C ARG A 68 -40.21 2.96 -7.02
N GLN A 69 -41.39 3.17 -7.60
CA GLN A 69 -42.28 4.26 -7.19
C GLN A 69 -43.21 3.92 -6.00
N GLY A 70 -43.33 2.65 -5.60
CA GLY A 70 -44.29 2.25 -4.55
C GLY A 70 -43.85 2.52 -3.10
N ILE A 71 -42.55 2.64 -2.81
CA ILE A 71 -42.06 2.71 -1.42
C ILE A 71 -41.79 4.15 -0.97
N ALA A 72 -41.39 5.04 -1.89
CA ALA A 72 -41.09 6.43 -1.55
C ALA A 72 -42.36 7.26 -1.22
N ALA A 73 -43.52 6.90 -1.77
CA ALA A 73 -44.77 7.62 -1.53
C ALA A 73 -45.41 7.32 -0.16
N ALA A 74 -45.13 6.16 0.45
CA ALA A 74 -45.76 5.75 1.71
C ALA A 74 -45.14 6.45 2.94
N PHE A 75 -43.86 6.83 2.88
CA PHE A 75 -43.17 7.47 4.01
C PHE A 75 -43.50 8.95 4.19
N PHE A 76 -43.99 9.61 3.13
CA PHE A 76 -44.19 11.06 3.15
C PHE A 76 -45.50 11.50 3.80
N CYS A 77 -46.48 10.61 3.99
CA CYS A 77 -47.80 10.98 4.53
C CYS A 77 -47.92 10.88 6.06
N VAL A 78 -46.96 10.30 6.78
CA VAL A 78 -47.13 10.04 8.23
C VAL A 78 -46.69 11.21 9.11
N PHE A 79 -46.01 12.22 8.58
CA PHE A 79 -45.37 13.26 9.41
C PHE A 79 -46.19 14.53 9.70
N VAL A 80 -47.43 14.65 9.20
CA VAL A 80 -48.12 15.95 9.21
C VAL A 80 -49.10 16.19 10.38
N SER A 81 -49.48 15.18 11.18
CA SER A 81 -50.53 15.38 12.21
C SER A 81 -50.28 14.74 13.58
N ILE A 82 -49.03 14.63 14.04
CA ILE A 82 -48.76 14.15 15.40
C ILE A 82 -48.14 15.29 16.21
N GLY A 83 -48.93 15.83 17.15
CA GLY A 83 -48.53 16.84 18.11
C GLY A 83 -47.28 16.42 18.91
N SER A 84 -46.49 17.42 19.31
CA SER A 84 -45.07 17.29 19.69
C SER A 84 -44.75 16.41 20.89
N GLU A 85 -45.75 15.86 21.59
CA GLU A 85 -45.52 15.07 22.80
C GLU A 85 -45.36 13.57 22.53
N TYR A 86 -45.71 13.09 21.32
CA TYR A 86 -45.62 11.65 20.97
C TYR A 86 -44.61 11.36 19.84
N THR A 87 -43.93 12.37 19.30
CA THR A 87 -43.00 12.21 18.18
C THR A 87 -41.78 11.37 18.57
N PHE A 88 -41.28 11.50 19.79
CA PHE A 88 -40.12 10.73 20.26
C PHE A 88 -40.45 9.25 20.44
N ALA A 89 -41.63 8.94 21.01
CA ALA A 89 -42.08 7.57 21.20
C ALA A 89 -42.42 6.90 19.85
N ALA A 90 -43.05 7.62 18.92
CA ALA A 90 -43.34 7.11 17.58
C ALA A 90 -42.05 6.86 16.78
N LEU A 91 -41.03 7.73 16.89
CA LEU A 91 -39.76 7.58 16.20
C LEU A 91 -38.92 6.42 16.77
N LEU A 92 -38.93 6.24 18.10
CA LEU A 92 -38.36 5.06 18.75
C LEU A 92 -39.10 3.77 18.34
N LEU A 93 -40.43 3.80 18.25
CA LEU A 93 -41.22 2.64 17.85
C LEU A 93 -40.95 2.26 16.38
N ILE A 94 -40.83 3.25 15.47
CA ILE A 94 -40.44 3.03 14.07
C ILE A 94 -39.02 2.48 13.96
N LEU A 95 -38.06 2.98 14.74
CA LEU A 95 -36.70 2.45 14.77
C LEU A 95 -36.64 1.02 15.32
N THR A 96 -37.40 0.71 16.38
CA THR A 96 -37.49 -0.67 16.90
C THR A 96 -38.22 -1.63 15.96
N LEU A 97 -39.19 -1.15 15.18
CA LEU A 97 -39.85 -1.96 14.15
C LEU A 97 -38.95 -2.18 12.93
N LEU A 98 -38.06 -1.23 12.60
CA LEU A 98 -37.04 -1.38 11.56
C LEU A 98 -35.95 -2.40 11.96
N ASP A 99 -35.63 -2.53 13.25
CA ASP A 99 -34.68 -3.54 13.73
C ASP A 99 -35.27 -4.96 13.83
N CYS A 100 -36.60 -5.13 13.86
CA CYS A 100 -37.24 -6.43 14.08
C CYS A 100 -37.71 -7.19 12.82
N THR A 101 -37.60 -6.64 11.60
CA THR A 101 -38.05 -7.33 10.37
C THR A 101 -36.94 -7.75 9.40
N CYS A 102 -35.78 -8.21 9.90
CA CYS A 102 -34.76 -8.83 9.05
C CYS A 102 -34.11 -10.12 9.59
N PRO A 103 -34.82 -11.15 10.09
CA PRO A 103 -34.25 -12.49 10.22
C PRO A 103 -34.41 -13.28 8.91
N LEU A 104 -34.19 -12.63 7.76
CA LEU A 104 -34.28 -13.25 6.43
C LEU A 104 -33.46 -12.47 5.38
N PHE A 105 -32.36 -11.83 5.79
CA PHE A 105 -31.23 -11.60 4.89
C PHE A 105 -30.41 -12.89 4.80
N THR A 106 -31.04 -13.99 4.38
CA THR A 106 -30.32 -14.96 3.57
C THR A 106 -29.66 -14.15 2.48
N MET A 107 -28.32 -14.11 2.52
CA MET A 107 -27.47 -13.72 1.41
C MET A 107 -28.13 -14.24 0.12
N ARG A 108 -28.94 -13.41 -0.54
CA ARG A 108 -28.95 -13.36 -1.98
C ARG A 108 -27.55 -12.87 -2.34
N ARG A 109 -26.60 -13.81 -2.27
CA ARG A 109 -25.55 -13.95 -3.28
C ARG A 109 -26.34 -14.11 -4.57
N SER A 110 -26.89 -13.01 -5.05
CA SER A 110 -27.27 -12.86 -6.43
C SER A 110 -25.99 -13.17 -7.15
N ALA A 111 -25.93 -14.41 -7.62
CA ALA A 111 -24.97 -14.89 -8.58
C ALA A 111 -25.24 -14.06 -9.84
N VAL A 112 -24.89 -12.78 -9.79
CA VAL A 112 -24.42 -12.08 -10.96
C VAL A 112 -23.08 -12.76 -11.24
N ARG A 113 -23.18 -13.97 -11.80
CA ARG A 113 -22.16 -14.51 -12.70
C ARG A 113 -22.18 -13.53 -13.87
N LEU A 114 -21.61 -12.34 -13.63
CA LEU A 114 -21.02 -11.56 -14.69
C LEU A 114 -20.17 -12.60 -15.40
N LEU A 115 -20.54 -12.87 -16.66
CA LEU A 115 -19.72 -13.61 -17.59
C LEU A 115 -18.37 -12.90 -17.53
N GLY A 116 -17.50 -13.40 -16.66
CA GLY A 116 -16.14 -12.95 -16.50
C GLY A 116 -15.53 -13.36 -17.81
N VAL A 117 -15.56 -12.45 -18.78
CA VAL A 117 -14.75 -12.57 -19.98
C VAL A 117 -13.34 -12.66 -19.44
N GLU A 118 -12.83 -13.89 -19.33
CA GLU A 118 -11.50 -14.17 -18.83
C GLU A 118 -10.54 -13.38 -19.72
N ARG A 119 -10.07 -12.26 -19.18
CA ARG A 119 -9.13 -11.42 -19.93
C ARG A 119 -7.81 -12.17 -19.96
N PRO A 120 -7.11 -12.17 -21.10
CA PRO A 120 -5.80 -12.80 -21.19
C PRO A 120 -4.87 -12.16 -20.16
N LEU A 121 -4.28 -12.98 -19.29
CA LEU A 121 -3.45 -12.54 -18.18
C LEU A 121 -2.07 -12.08 -18.69
N THR A 122 -2.01 -10.84 -19.15
CA THR A 122 -0.78 -10.19 -19.65
C THR A 122 -0.36 -9.03 -18.75
N PRO A 123 0.94 -8.70 -18.64
CA PRO A 123 1.39 -7.58 -17.80
C PRO A 123 0.71 -6.24 -18.15
N SER A 124 0.49 -5.98 -19.44
CA SER A 124 -0.14 -4.74 -19.93
C SER A 124 -1.62 -4.66 -19.56
N SER A 125 -2.37 -5.76 -19.69
CA SER A 125 -3.79 -5.80 -19.31
C SER A 125 -3.97 -5.67 -17.79
N LEU A 126 -3.08 -6.28 -17.01
CA LEU A 126 -3.06 -6.14 -15.56
C LEU A 126 -2.77 -4.70 -15.15
N LEU A 127 -1.76 -4.06 -15.75
CA LEU A 127 -1.45 -2.66 -15.48
C LEU A 127 -2.62 -1.73 -15.82
N GLN A 128 -3.31 -1.96 -16.94
CA GLN A 128 -4.50 -1.19 -17.29
C GLN A 128 -5.62 -1.37 -16.26
N THR A 129 -5.77 -2.58 -15.72
CA THR A 129 -6.77 -2.90 -14.70
C THR A 129 -6.44 -2.23 -13.36
N VAL A 130 -5.17 -2.20 -12.96
CA VAL A 130 -4.72 -1.48 -11.75
C VAL A 130 -4.90 0.04 -11.92
N ARG A 131 -4.75 0.57 -13.14
CA ARG A 131 -5.01 1.98 -13.43
C ARG A 131 -6.49 2.36 -13.37
N SER A 132 -7.39 1.46 -13.78
CA SER A 132 -8.82 1.72 -13.67
C SER A 132 -9.32 1.64 -12.23
N ASP A 133 -8.84 0.64 -11.46
CA ASP A 133 -9.26 0.41 -10.08
C ASP A 133 -8.04 0.39 -9.13
N PRO A 134 -7.45 1.54 -8.78
CA PRO A 134 -6.28 1.59 -7.91
C PRO A 134 -6.62 1.25 -6.44
N GLY A 135 -5.63 0.76 -5.70
CA GLY A 135 -5.73 0.52 -4.25
C GLY A 135 -6.44 -0.77 -3.86
N MET A 136 -6.62 -1.70 -4.81
CA MET A 136 -7.26 -2.99 -4.56
C MET A 136 -6.24 -4.11 -4.33
N THR A 137 -6.70 -5.20 -3.74
CA THR A 137 -5.89 -6.38 -3.44
C THR A 137 -5.78 -7.32 -4.65
N THR A 138 -4.76 -8.18 -4.66
CA THR A 138 -4.61 -9.18 -5.74
C THR A 138 -5.82 -10.11 -5.85
N THR A 139 -6.39 -10.53 -4.71
CA THR A 139 -7.58 -11.39 -4.66
C THR A 139 -8.78 -10.72 -5.29
N TYR A 140 -8.95 -9.41 -5.11
CA TYR A 140 -10.00 -8.65 -5.77
C TYR A 140 -9.85 -8.68 -7.30
N TYR A 141 -8.65 -8.42 -7.84
CA TYR A 141 -8.44 -8.43 -9.29
C TYR A 141 -8.63 -9.82 -9.90
N ALA A 142 -8.17 -10.87 -9.22
CA ALA A 142 -8.37 -12.25 -9.63
C ALA A 142 -9.87 -12.57 -9.76
N ASN A 143 -10.62 -12.37 -8.67
CA ASN A 143 -12.05 -12.69 -8.63
C ASN A 143 -12.89 -11.88 -9.63
N ARG A 144 -12.49 -10.64 -9.92
CA ARG A 144 -13.28 -9.73 -10.77
C ARG A 144 -12.93 -9.79 -12.26
N TYR A 145 -11.67 -10.05 -12.62
CA TYR A 145 -11.19 -9.86 -14.00
C TYR A 145 -10.52 -11.08 -14.63
N PHE A 146 -9.85 -11.93 -13.85
CA PHE A 146 -8.92 -12.92 -14.38
C PHE A 146 -9.18 -14.36 -13.90
N GLY A 147 -10.17 -14.59 -13.03
CA GLY A 147 -10.42 -15.89 -12.42
C GLY A 147 -9.68 -16.07 -11.07
N GLN A 148 -10.32 -16.78 -10.14
CA GLN A 148 -9.84 -16.95 -8.76
C GLN A 148 -8.63 -17.88 -8.68
N GLU A 149 -8.49 -18.80 -9.62
CA GLU A 149 -7.37 -19.73 -9.78
C GLU A 149 -6.06 -19.00 -10.14
N ASN A 150 -6.15 -17.79 -10.69
CA ASN A 150 -4.99 -17.03 -11.18
C ASN A 150 -4.36 -16.08 -10.14
N VAL A 151 -4.79 -16.12 -8.86
CA VAL A 151 -4.26 -15.25 -7.79
C VAL A 151 -2.73 -15.34 -7.68
N MET A 152 -2.18 -16.55 -7.73
CA MET A 152 -0.72 -16.76 -7.61
C MET A 152 0.03 -16.16 -8.81
N HIS A 153 -0.47 -16.38 -10.02
CA HIS A 153 0.14 -15.85 -11.25
C HIS A 153 0.06 -14.32 -11.30
N LEU A 154 -1.07 -13.74 -10.88
CA LEU A 154 -1.24 -12.30 -10.71
C LEU A 154 -0.23 -11.71 -9.70
N ASN A 155 -0.05 -12.36 -8.55
CA ASN A 155 0.95 -11.94 -7.58
C ASN A 155 2.36 -11.97 -8.19
N HIS A 156 2.71 -13.02 -8.95
CA HIS A 156 4.00 -13.10 -9.63
C HIS A 156 4.19 -11.95 -10.64
N LEU A 157 3.17 -11.61 -11.42
CA LEU A 157 3.23 -10.49 -12.36
C LEU A 157 3.34 -9.12 -11.65
N LEU A 158 2.56 -8.91 -10.59
CA LEU A 158 2.59 -7.67 -9.83
C LEU A 158 3.96 -7.44 -9.17
N TRP A 159 4.49 -8.45 -8.48
CA TRP A 159 5.79 -8.35 -7.80
C TRP A 159 6.98 -8.43 -8.76
N GLY A 160 7.01 -9.45 -9.61
CA GLY A 160 8.16 -9.80 -10.44
C GLY A 160 8.35 -8.88 -11.64
N VAL A 161 7.25 -8.40 -12.23
CA VAL A 161 7.28 -7.60 -13.47
C VAL A 161 6.92 -6.14 -13.20
N LEU A 162 5.72 -5.86 -12.70
CA LEU A 162 5.20 -4.49 -12.62
C LEU A 162 5.88 -3.66 -11.53
N LYS A 163 6.05 -4.22 -10.31
CA LYS A 163 6.71 -3.56 -9.18
C LYS A 163 8.19 -3.39 -9.44
N ARG A 164 8.87 -4.44 -9.93
CA ARG A 164 10.29 -4.37 -10.31
C ARG A 164 10.54 -3.30 -11.37
N ASN A 165 9.65 -3.13 -12.34
CA ASN A 165 9.75 -2.10 -13.38
C ASN A 165 9.28 -0.71 -12.94
N GLY A 166 8.91 -0.52 -11.67
CA GLY A 166 8.46 0.77 -11.14
C GLY A 166 7.14 1.26 -11.74
N LYS A 167 6.28 0.35 -12.22
CA LYS A 167 4.97 0.68 -12.80
C LYS A 167 3.84 0.70 -11.77
N VAL A 168 4.03 -0.02 -10.67
CA VAL A 168 3.07 -0.09 -9.56
C VAL A 168 3.80 0.02 -8.23
N ASP A 169 3.12 0.56 -7.23
CA ASP A 169 3.55 0.64 -5.84
C ASP A 169 2.60 -0.13 -4.93
N ILE A 170 3.02 -0.31 -3.68
CA ILE A 170 2.31 -1.10 -2.67
C ILE A 170 2.09 -0.23 -1.44
N ASP A 171 0.85 -0.20 -0.99
CA ASP A 171 0.47 0.36 0.29
C ASP A 171 0.02 -0.76 1.25
N ARG A 172 0.39 -0.60 2.52
CA ARG A 172 0.01 -1.47 3.64
C ARG A 172 -0.47 -0.63 4.82
N ALA A 173 -1.35 0.33 4.55
CA ALA A 173 -1.93 1.21 5.57
C ALA A 173 -2.57 0.43 6.74
N ASP A 174 -3.16 -0.74 6.49
CA ASP A 174 -3.86 -1.55 7.49
C ASP A 174 -2.92 -2.39 8.39
N GLY A 175 -1.59 -2.30 8.19
CA GLY A 175 -0.58 -3.00 9.00
C GLY A 175 0.31 -3.97 8.21
N LYS A 176 1.34 -4.50 8.89
CA LYS A 176 2.38 -5.34 8.27
C LYS A 176 1.82 -6.63 7.66
N ASP A 177 0.81 -7.19 8.31
CA ASP A 177 0.19 -8.49 7.97
C ASP A 177 -1.02 -8.35 7.03
N ALA A 178 -1.45 -7.13 6.72
CA ALA A 178 -2.56 -6.90 5.82
C ALA A 178 -2.19 -7.21 4.35
N ALA A 179 -3.21 -7.57 3.57
CA ALA A 179 -3.03 -7.83 2.14
C ALA A 179 -2.54 -6.55 1.42
N PRO A 180 -1.52 -6.66 0.54
CA PRO A 180 -0.98 -5.50 -0.16
C PRO A 180 -2.03 -4.87 -1.08
N ARG A 181 -2.15 -3.55 -1.02
CA ARG A 181 -2.98 -2.75 -1.93
C ARG A 181 -2.09 -2.17 -3.03
N TRP A 182 -2.51 -2.31 -4.28
CA TRP A 182 -1.67 -1.97 -5.44
C TRP A 182 -2.08 -0.64 -6.06
N TYR A 183 -1.12 0.27 -6.27
CA TYR A 183 -1.34 1.57 -6.86
C TYR A 183 -0.51 1.75 -8.14
N PRO A 184 -1.03 2.38 -9.20
CA PRO A 184 -0.25 2.69 -10.39
C PRO A 184 0.74 3.83 -10.09
N LEU A 185 1.98 3.69 -10.54
CA LEU A 185 2.96 4.78 -10.58
C LEU A 185 2.90 5.43 -11.96
N PHE A 186 2.65 6.76 -11.98
CA PHE A 186 2.57 7.54 -13.22
C PHE A 186 3.95 7.98 -13.71
N SER A 187 4.89 8.22 -12.80
CA SER A 187 6.28 8.43 -13.10
C SER A 187 7.04 7.11 -12.92
N ASN A 188 7.80 6.71 -13.95
CA ASN A 188 8.82 5.69 -13.72
C ASN A 188 9.92 6.40 -12.93
N PRO A 189 10.21 6.04 -11.67
CA PRO A 189 11.42 6.53 -11.04
C PRO A 189 12.56 6.14 -11.97
N LYS A 190 13.28 7.15 -12.50
CA LYS A 190 14.45 6.91 -13.33
C LYS A 190 15.40 6.13 -12.43
N ARG A 191 15.65 4.86 -12.75
CA ARG A 191 16.67 4.10 -12.03
C ARG A 191 17.94 4.90 -12.18
N HIS A 192 18.43 5.45 -11.07
CA HIS A 192 19.77 5.98 -11.05
C HIS A 192 20.67 4.80 -11.36
N GLU A 193 21.30 4.84 -12.52
CA GLU A 193 22.35 3.92 -12.86
C GLU A 193 23.45 4.20 -11.84
N VAL A 194 23.57 3.29 -10.86
CA VAL A 194 24.68 3.32 -9.94
C VAL A 194 25.89 3.04 -10.80
N ARG A 195 26.57 4.11 -11.22
CA ARG A 195 27.78 4.01 -12.03
C ARG A 195 28.75 3.15 -11.22
N HIS A 196 29.13 2.01 -11.78
CA HIS A 196 30.12 1.16 -11.12
C HIS A 196 31.39 1.99 -10.95
N HIS A 197 31.92 2.00 -9.72
CA HIS A 197 33.17 2.67 -9.43
C HIS A 197 34.25 2.11 -10.35
N ASN A 198 34.78 2.97 -11.22
CA ASN A 198 35.90 2.66 -12.10
C ASN A 198 37.13 3.36 -11.52
N PRO A 199 38.12 2.61 -10.97
CA PRO A 199 39.28 3.21 -10.32
C PRO A 199 40.14 4.02 -11.30
N ASP A 200 40.02 3.79 -12.61
CA ASP A 200 40.76 4.54 -13.64
C ASP A 200 40.08 5.86 -14.03
N GLU A 201 38.78 6.03 -13.73
CA GLU A 201 38.02 7.27 -14.01
C GLU A 201 37.95 8.20 -12.79
N GLU A 202 38.15 7.68 -11.59
CA GLU A 202 38.22 8.51 -10.38
C GLU A 202 39.59 9.18 -10.30
N ASP A 203 39.67 10.38 -10.84
CA ASP A 203 40.84 11.22 -10.72
C ASP A 203 41.01 11.68 -9.26
N LEU A 204 41.79 10.90 -8.49
CA LEU A 204 42.18 11.21 -7.11
C LEU A 204 43.05 12.48 -7.00
N SER A 205 43.36 13.14 -8.12
CA SER A 205 44.10 14.41 -8.15
C SER A 205 43.40 15.51 -7.34
N PHE A 206 42.06 15.49 -7.23
CA PHE A 206 41.30 16.46 -6.43
C PHE A 206 41.54 16.35 -4.91
N LEU A 207 41.93 15.17 -4.41
CA LEU A 207 42.27 15.00 -2.99
C LEU A 207 43.68 15.51 -2.65
N ARG A 208 44.55 15.73 -3.63
CA ARG A 208 45.90 16.28 -3.40
C ARG A 208 45.96 17.79 -3.31
N ASN A 209 44.91 18.48 -3.74
CA ASN A 209 44.86 19.94 -3.78
C ASN A 209 43.95 20.56 -2.71
N THR A 210 43.63 19.83 -1.63
CA THR A 210 42.90 20.44 -0.50
C THR A 210 43.81 21.48 0.16
N PRO A 211 43.49 22.79 0.10
CA PRO A 211 44.23 23.76 0.89
C PRO A 211 44.06 23.43 2.38
N PRO A 212 45.09 23.58 3.22
CA PRO A 212 45.09 23.17 4.64
C PRO A 212 44.11 23.97 5.53
N THR A 213 43.21 24.74 4.94
CA THR A 213 42.28 25.65 5.62
C THR A 213 40.83 25.26 5.35
N ALA A 214 40.49 23.97 5.46
CA ALA A 214 39.11 23.57 5.57
C ALA A 214 38.63 23.89 7.00
N PRO A 215 37.54 24.66 7.19
CA PRO A 215 36.98 24.91 8.53
C PRO A 215 36.62 23.55 9.17
N MET A 216 37.04 23.37 10.42
CA MET A 216 36.71 22.21 11.24
C MET A 216 35.22 21.90 11.09
N ALA A 217 34.91 20.74 10.55
CA ALA A 217 33.54 20.26 10.50
C ALA A 217 32.99 20.19 11.94
N PRO A 218 31.71 20.52 12.17
CA PRO A 218 31.08 20.31 13.46
C PRO A 218 31.25 18.85 13.85
N ASP A 219 31.64 18.59 15.10
CA ASP A 219 31.79 17.26 15.67
C ASP A 219 30.49 16.46 15.49
N MET A 220 30.42 15.73 14.39
CA MET A 220 29.51 14.61 14.20
C MET A 220 29.83 13.63 15.33
N PRO A 221 28.86 13.19 16.14
CA PRO A 221 29.11 12.18 17.16
C PRO A 221 29.70 10.97 16.45
N ALA A 222 30.95 10.66 16.79
CA ALA A 222 31.68 9.56 16.22
C ALA A 222 30.93 8.27 16.56
N ASP A 223 30.09 7.81 15.63
CA ASP A 223 29.79 6.40 15.44
C ASP A 223 31.12 5.74 15.11
N THR A 224 31.93 5.58 16.15
CA THR A 224 33.22 4.92 16.12
C THR A 224 32.84 3.49 15.78
N PRO A 225 33.07 2.98 14.55
CA PRO A 225 33.00 1.55 14.37
C PRO A 225 34.08 1.05 15.31
N ALA A 226 33.68 0.40 16.42
CA ALA A 226 34.60 -0.15 17.40
C ALA A 226 35.69 -0.84 16.60
N SER A 227 36.84 -0.18 16.55
CA SER A 227 38.00 -0.60 15.80
C SER A 227 38.49 -1.78 16.60
N VAL A 228 37.93 -2.96 16.30
CA VAL A 228 38.32 -4.22 16.91
C VAL A 228 39.81 -4.28 16.67
N SER A 229 40.57 -4.13 17.76
CA SER A 229 42.02 -4.08 17.66
C SER A 229 42.48 -5.40 17.04
N ARG A 230 43.65 -5.40 16.40
CA ARG A 230 44.16 -6.62 15.78
C ARG A 230 44.29 -7.77 16.80
N ALA A 231 44.54 -7.44 18.07
CA ALA A 231 44.54 -8.37 19.20
C ALA A 231 43.15 -8.99 19.42
N ASP A 232 42.10 -8.18 19.54
CA ASP A 232 40.72 -8.66 19.74
C ASP A 232 40.25 -9.57 18.58
N SER A 233 40.77 -9.34 17.37
CA SER A 233 40.47 -10.17 16.21
C SER A 233 41.10 -11.56 16.29
N CYS A 234 42.30 -11.69 16.86
CA CYS A 234 42.97 -12.97 17.03
C CYS A 234 42.32 -13.79 18.16
N GLU A 235 41.99 -13.14 19.28
CA GLU A 235 41.28 -13.78 20.40
C GLU A 235 39.89 -14.30 20.00
N LEU A 236 39.18 -13.54 19.16
CA LEU A 236 37.91 -13.99 18.60
C LEU A 236 38.09 -15.24 17.73
N GLU A 237 39.12 -15.25 16.89
CA GLU A 237 39.39 -16.39 16.01
C GLU A 237 39.76 -17.65 16.79
N SER A 238 40.59 -17.54 17.83
CA SER A 238 40.90 -18.68 18.71
C SER A 238 39.65 -19.18 19.44
N ALA A 239 38.83 -18.29 19.98
CA ALA A 239 37.59 -18.66 20.67
C ALA A 239 36.59 -19.37 19.73
N ILE A 240 36.50 -18.93 18.47
CA ILE A 240 35.67 -19.61 17.45
C ILE A 240 36.19 -21.02 17.18
N VAL A 241 37.51 -21.18 16.99
CA VAL A 241 38.11 -22.49 16.70
C VAL A 241 37.90 -23.44 17.86
N GLU A 242 38.15 -23.01 19.10
CA GLU A 242 37.93 -23.82 20.31
C GLU A 242 36.46 -24.26 20.43
N LEU A 243 35.52 -23.34 20.16
CA LEU A 243 34.09 -23.65 20.24
C LEU A 243 33.65 -24.66 19.17
N VAL A 244 34.16 -24.54 17.94
CA VAL A 244 33.85 -25.48 16.86
C VAL A 244 34.48 -26.85 17.12
N GLN A 245 35.70 -26.89 17.66
CA GLN A 245 36.36 -28.14 18.06
C GLN A 245 35.64 -28.83 19.24
N ALA A 246 35.13 -28.05 20.20
CA ALA A 246 34.36 -28.59 21.33
C ALA A 246 33.03 -29.18 20.90
N VAL A 247 32.32 -28.55 19.96
CA VAL A 247 31.02 -29.01 19.46
C VAL A 247 30.97 -28.90 17.93
N PRO A 248 31.53 -29.87 17.19
CA PRO A 248 31.52 -29.84 15.74
C PRO A 248 30.13 -30.13 15.17
N GLY A 249 29.90 -29.70 13.93
CA GLY A 249 28.70 -30.08 13.18
C GLY A 249 27.45 -29.23 13.44
N LYS A 250 27.59 -28.03 14.02
CA LYS A 250 26.47 -27.08 14.20
C LYS A 250 26.45 -26.03 13.09
N ASP A 251 25.32 -25.32 13.00
CA ASP A 251 25.16 -24.18 12.09
C ASP A 251 25.87 -22.94 12.64
N ILE A 252 26.21 -22.00 11.75
CA ILE A 252 26.88 -20.74 12.11
C ILE A 252 26.11 -19.94 13.17
N HIS A 253 24.77 -19.97 13.13
CA HIS A 253 23.94 -19.24 14.10
C HIS A 253 24.14 -19.75 15.52
N TYR A 254 24.33 -21.06 15.71
CA TYR A 254 24.60 -21.63 17.03
C TYR A 254 25.88 -21.04 17.61
N TYR A 255 26.99 -21.09 16.84
CA TYR A 255 28.27 -20.58 17.31
C TYR A 255 28.26 -19.08 17.57
N ILE A 256 27.58 -18.28 16.74
CA ILE A 256 27.47 -16.83 16.96
C ILE A 256 26.72 -16.52 18.26
N MET A 257 25.71 -17.33 18.61
CA MET A 257 24.94 -17.13 19.84
C MET A 257 25.70 -17.54 21.10
N GLU A 258 26.55 -18.56 21.02
CA GLU A 258 27.40 -19.01 22.13
C GLU A 258 28.58 -18.06 22.39
N LEU A 259 29.00 -17.25 21.41
CA LEU A 259 30.04 -16.26 21.61
C LEU A 259 29.59 -15.10 22.54
N PRO A 260 30.53 -14.51 23.31
CA PRO A 260 30.28 -13.30 24.08
C PRO A 260 29.70 -12.16 23.22
N PHE A 261 28.80 -11.36 23.81
CA PHE A 261 28.02 -10.33 23.10
C PHE A 261 28.90 -9.37 22.27
N GLN A 262 30.06 -8.98 22.80
CA GLN A 262 31.03 -8.10 22.15
C GLN A 262 31.55 -8.64 20.80
N TYR A 263 31.60 -9.96 20.63
CA TYR A 263 32.15 -10.59 19.44
C TYR A 263 31.10 -10.95 18.39
N ARG A 264 29.81 -11.03 18.75
CA ARG A 264 28.75 -11.51 17.85
C ARG A 264 28.64 -10.70 16.56
N ARG A 265 28.84 -9.38 16.65
CA ARG A 265 28.80 -8.47 15.48
C ARG A 265 29.96 -8.73 14.51
N SER A 266 31.12 -9.13 15.02
CA SER A 266 32.35 -9.35 14.25
C SER A 266 32.54 -10.80 13.81
N ALA A 267 31.84 -11.74 14.46
CA ALA A 267 31.95 -13.18 14.23
C ALA A 267 31.76 -13.61 12.75
N PRO A 268 30.79 -13.09 11.97
CA PRO A 268 30.65 -13.49 10.55
C PRO A 268 31.90 -13.21 9.71
N LYS A 269 32.61 -12.11 10.00
CA LYS A 269 33.85 -11.75 9.30
C LYS A 269 34.99 -12.68 9.71
N ALA A 270 35.08 -13.06 10.99
CA ALA A 270 36.06 -14.01 11.50
C ALA A 270 35.86 -15.43 10.93
N PHE A 271 34.62 -15.94 10.91
CA PHE A 271 34.29 -17.23 10.27
C PHE A 271 34.67 -17.27 8.79
N LYS A 272 34.47 -16.15 8.07
CA LYS A 272 34.91 -16.04 6.67
C LYS A 272 36.44 -16.18 6.56
N ARG A 273 37.20 -15.47 7.38
CA ARG A 273 38.67 -15.54 7.38
C ARG A 273 39.18 -16.94 7.74
N LEU A 274 38.65 -17.55 8.80
CA LEU A 274 39.03 -18.90 9.23
C LEU A 274 38.75 -19.97 8.16
N ARG A 275 37.69 -19.79 7.37
CA ARG A 275 37.41 -20.62 6.21
C ARG A 275 38.42 -20.41 5.08
N GLU A 276 38.74 -19.16 4.78
CA GLU A 276 39.71 -18.81 3.73
C GLU A 276 41.13 -19.29 4.07
N THR A 277 41.49 -19.33 5.35
CA THR A 277 42.77 -19.89 5.83
C THR A 277 42.76 -21.41 5.95
N GLY A 278 41.61 -22.07 5.76
CA GLY A 278 41.47 -23.53 5.87
C GLY A 278 41.54 -24.07 7.30
N LEU A 279 41.40 -23.21 8.32
CA LEU A 279 41.35 -23.63 9.72
C LEU A 279 39.98 -24.19 10.10
N LEU A 280 38.93 -23.75 9.40
CA LEU A 280 37.58 -24.29 9.52
C LEU A 280 37.04 -24.68 8.14
N MET A 281 36.32 -25.78 8.09
CA MET A 281 35.65 -26.28 6.90
C MET A 281 34.13 -26.18 7.04
N ARG A 282 33.48 -25.83 5.93
CA ARG A 282 32.02 -25.77 5.85
C ARG A 282 31.53 -26.91 4.96
N GLU A 283 30.85 -27.87 5.56
CA GLU A 283 30.29 -29.02 4.86
C GLU A 283 28.78 -28.83 4.63
N ALA A 284 28.30 -29.25 3.46
CA ALA A 284 26.87 -29.30 3.18
C ALA A 284 26.30 -30.64 3.68
N THR A 285 25.23 -30.59 4.46
CA THR A 285 24.50 -31.78 4.90
C THR A 285 23.55 -32.26 3.82
N SER A 286 23.10 -33.52 3.93
CA SER A 286 22.06 -34.09 3.06
C SER A 286 20.72 -33.33 3.10
N LEU A 287 20.50 -32.53 4.15
CA LEU A 287 19.33 -31.68 4.33
C LEU A 287 19.48 -30.30 3.66
N GLY A 288 20.61 -30.02 3.01
CA GLY A 288 20.89 -28.73 2.37
C GLY A 288 21.31 -27.62 3.33
N THR A 289 21.57 -27.94 4.60
CA THR A 289 22.12 -27.00 5.58
C THR A 289 23.64 -27.07 5.60
N TYR A 290 24.29 -26.03 6.15
CA TYR A 290 25.75 -26.01 6.27
C TYR A 290 26.15 -26.23 7.72
N VAL A 291 27.13 -27.11 7.94
CA VAL A 291 27.72 -27.37 9.24
C VAL A 291 29.21 -27.03 9.23
N TRP A 292 29.71 -26.57 10.37
CA TRP A 292 31.12 -26.21 10.52
C TRP A 292 31.90 -27.31 11.26
N ARG A 293 33.12 -27.57 10.79
CA ARG A 293 34.09 -28.51 11.34
C ARG A 293 35.48 -27.92 11.34
#